data_AF-A0A3C0IRF4-F1
#
_entry.id   AF-A0A3C0IRF4-F1
#
_cell.length_a   1.000
_cell.length_b   1.000
_cell.length_c   1.000
_cell.angle_alpha   90.00
_cell.angle_beta   90.00
_cell.angle_gamma   90.00
#
_symmetry.space_group_name_H-M   'P 1'
#
loop_
_entity.id
_entity.type
_entity.pdbx_description
1 polymer ?
#
loop_
_entity_poly.entity_id
_entity_poly.type
_entity_poly.pdbx_seq_one_letter_code
_entity_poly.pdbx_strand_id
1 'polypeptide(L)'
;MATKMLFMKKTTLSYAIALLSIASLFTQCKKDDLSLTGNASQADFTFTQVPGGDSLPYTPQINFTSTAKDAFIHQWSFGDNLGTSPEINPQYKYRKGGVYNVTLTTVGTNGNNAITKLVNVTDACSNDFFSKLTNCAIGEWTWSTDGDAIRVLSPDATQVYFAGAASGCQADDVYKFNADGTFTYEANGQTLDVQAGYSCQAPKLNATSFKVVART
;
A
#
# COMPACT_ATOMS: atom_id res chain seq x y z
N MET A 1 85.86 48.84 38.37
CA MET A 1 85.66 49.37 37.00
C MET A 1 84.52 48.58 36.38
N ALA A 2 83.28 49.02 36.56
CA ALA A 2 82.56 49.99 35.72
C ALA A 2 81.58 49.26 34.78
N THR A 3 80.34 49.16 35.25
CA THR A 3 79.13 49.64 34.56
C THR A 3 79.08 49.51 33.03
N LYS A 4 78.25 48.60 32.52
CA LYS A 4 77.46 48.86 31.29
C LYS A 4 76.26 47.89 31.15
N MET A 5 75.07 48.51 31.18
CA MET A 5 73.83 48.12 30.47
C MET A 5 73.25 46.72 30.77
N LEU A 6 72.21 46.50 31.59
CA LEU A 6 71.04 47.33 31.91
C LEU A 6 70.35 47.95 30.69
N PHE A 7 70.10 47.21 29.59
CA PHE A 7 69.12 47.66 28.57
C PHE A 7 68.54 46.58 27.62
N MET A 8 68.55 45.28 27.93
CA MET A 8 67.91 44.28 27.05
C MET A 8 66.95 43.28 27.74
N LYS A 9 66.65 43.44 29.04
CA LYS A 9 65.72 42.54 29.75
C LYS A 9 64.27 43.04 29.83
N LYS A 10 64.00 44.31 29.48
CA LYS A 10 62.64 44.89 29.55
C LYS A 10 61.88 44.85 28.22
N THR A 11 62.55 44.77 27.08
CA THR A 11 61.89 44.76 25.76
C THR A 11 61.41 43.37 25.36
N THR A 12 62.14 42.29 25.68
CA THR A 12 61.71 40.91 25.38
C THR A 12 60.55 40.43 26.27
N LEU A 13 60.42 40.94 27.49
CA LEU A 13 59.30 40.63 28.38
C LEU A 13 57.99 41.27 27.88
N SER A 14 58.04 42.48 27.31
CA SER A 14 56.86 43.16 26.75
C SER A 14 56.33 42.47 25.49
N TYR A 15 57.20 41.94 24.62
CA TYR A 15 56.74 41.17 23.44
C TYR A 15 56.22 39.78 23.80
N ALA A 16 56.78 39.13 24.83
CA ALA A 16 56.27 37.84 25.31
C ALA A 16 54.86 37.96 25.92
N ILE A 17 54.58 39.05 26.66
CA ILE A 17 53.25 39.32 27.22
C ILE A 17 52.26 39.73 26.11
N ALA A 18 52.71 40.47 25.10
CA ALA A 18 51.88 40.85 23.95
C ALA A 18 51.54 39.66 23.01
N LEU A 19 52.45 38.70 22.84
CA LEU A 19 52.18 37.46 22.08
C LEU A 19 51.27 36.48 22.85
N LEU A 20 51.37 36.44 24.19
CA LEU A 20 50.51 35.62 25.03
C LEU A 20 49.07 36.17 25.11
N SER A 21 48.90 37.50 25.03
CA SER A 21 47.57 38.13 24.97
C SER A 21 46.90 38.03 23.60
N ILE A 22 47.66 37.95 22.50
CA ILE A 22 47.11 37.70 21.15
C ILE A 22 46.72 36.22 20.98
N ALA A 23 47.44 35.28 21.60
CA ALA A 23 47.07 33.86 21.62
C ALA A 23 45.80 33.56 22.43
N SER A 24 45.37 34.50 23.29
CA SER A 24 44.16 34.39 24.11
C SER A 24 42.87 34.80 23.39
N LEU A 25 42.95 35.26 22.13
CA LEU A 25 41.79 35.68 21.33
C LEU A 25 41.26 34.58 20.39
N PHE A 26 41.86 33.39 20.38
CA PHE A 26 41.48 32.29 19.48
C PHE A 26 40.73 31.11 20.13
N THR A 27 40.13 31.29 21.30
CA THR A 27 39.24 30.26 21.87
C THR A 27 38.04 30.89 22.55
N GLN A 28 37.15 31.47 21.75
CA GLN A 28 35.76 31.55 22.15
C GLN A 28 34.83 31.38 20.96
N CYS A 29 34.94 30.24 20.27
CA CYS A 29 33.70 29.57 19.90
C CYS A 29 33.03 29.20 21.22
N LYS A 30 32.11 30.04 21.72
CA LYS A 30 31.07 29.48 22.59
C LYS A 30 30.51 28.31 21.79
N LYS A 31 30.54 27.12 22.40
CA LYS A 31 29.72 26.03 21.91
C LYS A 31 28.31 26.57 22.07
N ASP A 32 27.77 27.18 21.03
CA ASP A 32 26.33 27.43 20.97
C ASP A 32 25.77 26.02 20.98
N ASP A 33 25.33 25.59 22.16
CA ASP A 33 24.59 24.36 22.29
C ASP A 33 23.37 24.58 21.42
N LEU A 34 23.40 24.03 20.20
CA LEU A 34 22.28 24.01 19.28
C LEU A 34 21.19 23.18 19.96
N SER A 35 20.43 23.83 20.84
CA SER A 35 19.23 23.27 21.40
C SER A 35 18.19 23.33 20.30
N LEU A 36 17.70 22.18 19.88
CA LEU A 36 16.52 22.12 19.03
C LEU A 36 15.36 22.68 19.85
N THR A 37 14.87 23.86 19.47
CA THR A 37 13.71 24.47 20.11
C THR A 37 12.44 23.96 19.45
N GLY A 38 11.43 23.65 20.28
CA GLY A 38 10.12 23.17 19.84
C GLY A 38 9.69 21.88 20.51
N ASN A 39 8.55 21.36 20.07
CA ASN A 39 7.92 20.17 20.64
C ASN A 39 8.41 18.89 19.96
N ALA A 40 8.39 17.78 20.70
CA ALA A 40 8.41 16.46 20.08
C ALA A 40 7.11 16.25 19.29
N SER A 41 7.16 15.47 18.22
CA SER A 41 5.95 15.18 17.45
C SER A 41 4.92 14.41 18.28
N GLN A 42 3.65 14.59 17.95
CA GLN A 42 2.55 13.78 18.48
C GLN A 42 2.00 12.97 17.32
N ALA A 43 2.34 11.68 17.24
CA ALA A 43 1.88 10.81 16.17
C ALA A 43 0.42 10.43 16.41
N ASP A 44 -0.43 10.71 15.44
CA ASP A 44 -1.81 10.23 15.42
C ASP A 44 -2.29 10.13 13.96
N PHE A 45 -3.29 9.30 13.71
CA PHE A 45 -3.89 9.18 12.39
C PHE A 45 -5.31 8.64 12.40
N THR A 46 -6.02 8.92 11.32
CA THR A 46 -7.27 8.24 10.96
C THR A 46 -7.09 7.45 9.67
N PHE A 47 -8.03 6.55 9.41
CA PHE A 47 -8.05 5.77 8.18
C PHE A 47 -9.48 5.57 7.72
N THR A 48 -9.64 5.47 6.40
CA THR A 48 -10.92 5.17 5.77
C THR A 48 -10.69 4.04 4.78
N GLN A 49 -11.49 2.98 4.90
CA GLN A 49 -11.50 1.94 3.90
C GLN A 49 -12.23 2.42 2.65
N VAL A 50 -11.56 2.30 1.50
CA VAL A 50 -12.18 2.59 0.22
C VAL A 50 -13.17 1.45 -0.08
N PRO A 51 -14.44 1.78 -0.42
CA PRO A 51 -15.39 0.76 -0.86
C PRO A 51 -14.78 -0.03 -2.01
N GLY A 52 -14.77 -1.36 -1.88
CA GLY A 52 -14.36 -2.21 -2.97
C GLY A 52 -15.34 -2.09 -4.13
N GLY A 53 -14.82 -2.10 -5.36
CA GLY A 53 -15.65 -2.22 -6.56
C GLY A 53 -15.92 -3.69 -6.90
N ASP A 54 -16.90 -3.92 -7.76
CA ASP A 54 -17.21 -5.26 -8.25
C ASP A 54 -16.27 -5.65 -9.43
N SER A 55 -14.96 -5.62 -9.18
CA SER A 55 -13.95 -6.04 -10.14
C SER A 55 -13.00 -7.09 -9.55
N LEU A 56 -12.64 -8.09 -10.37
CA LEU A 56 -11.61 -9.06 -10.05
C LEU A 56 -10.29 -8.68 -10.75
N PRO A 57 -9.14 -8.77 -10.05
CA PRO A 57 -8.99 -9.13 -8.64
C PRO A 57 -9.46 -8.03 -7.68
N TYR A 58 -10.13 -8.42 -6.58
CA TYR A 58 -10.53 -7.48 -5.54
C TYR A 58 -9.29 -6.88 -4.89
N THR A 59 -9.21 -5.56 -4.85
CA THR A 59 -8.05 -4.85 -4.32
C THR A 59 -8.43 -4.06 -3.07
N PRO A 60 -8.27 -4.62 -1.85
CA PRO A 60 -8.55 -3.89 -0.62
C PRO A 60 -7.65 -2.66 -0.51
N GLN A 61 -8.24 -1.47 -0.39
CA GLN A 61 -7.50 -0.21 -0.28
C GLN A 61 -7.92 0.57 0.97
N ILE A 62 -6.92 1.08 1.70
CA ILE A 62 -7.09 1.99 2.82
C ILE A 62 -6.45 3.34 2.49
N ASN A 63 -7.20 4.41 2.73
CA ASN A 63 -6.67 5.77 2.69
C ASN A 63 -6.33 6.19 4.11
N PHE A 64 -5.07 6.49 4.36
CA PHE A 64 -4.60 6.98 5.66
C PHE A 64 -4.55 8.49 5.68
N THR A 65 -4.82 9.09 6.83
CA THR A 65 -4.70 10.52 7.05
C THR A 65 -3.95 10.78 8.35
N SER A 66 -2.76 11.37 8.25
CA SER A 66 -2.01 11.80 9.43
C SER A 66 -2.75 12.94 10.12
N THR A 67 -2.99 12.79 11.41
CA THR A 67 -3.48 13.86 12.31
C THR A 67 -2.38 14.31 13.26
N ALA A 68 -1.14 13.99 12.93
CA ALA A 68 0.02 14.27 13.76
C ALA A 68 0.26 15.78 13.93
N LYS A 69 0.77 16.16 15.10
CA LYS A 69 1.16 17.53 15.42
C LYS A 69 2.67 17.65 15.54
N ASP A 70 3.18 18.83 15.22
CA ASP A 70 4.61 19.17 15.33
C ASP A 70 5.52 18.20 14.58
N ALA A 71 5.03 17.59 13.49
CA ALA A 71 5.73 16.59 12.69
C ALA A 71 6.18 17.16 11.33
N PHE A 72 7.45 16.97 10.98
CA PHE A 72 7.99 17.31 9.66
C PHE A 72 8.36 16.07 8.82
N ILE A 73 8.57 14.92 9.45
CA ILE A 73 8.74 13.61 8.77
C ILE A 73 7.61 12.68 9.20
N HIS A 74 7.14 11.89 8.22
CA HIS A 74 6.21 10.79 8.42
C HIS A 74 6.84 9.51 7.85
N GLN A 75 6.62 8.40 8.52
CA GLN A 75 7.01 7.08 8.05
C GLN A 75 5.95 6.07 8.47
N TRP A 76 5.33 5.45 7.47
CA TRP A 76 4.31 4.44 7.65
C TRP A 76 4.90 3.04 7.52
N SER A 77 4.38 2.13 8.34
CA SER A 77 4.46 0.69 8.15
C SER A 77 3.05 0.13 8.21
N PHE A 78 2.64 -0.59 7.17
CA PHE A 78 1.25 -1.04 7.01
C PHE A 78 0.96 -2.37 7.72
N GLY A 79 1.93 -2.95 8.42
CA GLY A 79 1.74 -4.14 9.26
C GLY A 79 1.62 -5.47 8.49
N ASP A 80 1.73 -5.45 7.16
CA ASP A 80 1.75 -6.66 6.29
C ASP A 80 3.18 -7.13 5.94
N ASN A 81 4.19 -6.41 6.42
CA ASN A 81 5.62 -6.61 6.12
C ASN A 81 6.01 -6.46 4.64
N LEU A 82 5.16 -5.83 3.82
CA LEU A 82 5.42 -5.64 2.39
C LEU A 82 5.62 -4.17 2.02
N GLY A 83 4.92 -3.25 2.69
CA GLY A 83 4.90 -1.85 2.31
C GLY A 83 5.26 -0.88 3.42
N THR A 84 5.87 0.23 3.02
CA THR A 84 6.12 1.42 3.83
C THR A 84 5.88 2.68 2.99
N SER A 85 5.60 3.82 3.60
CA SER A 85 5.46 5.09 2.86
C SER A 85 5.98 6.30 3.65
N PRO A 86 6.66 7.25 3.02
CA PRO A 86 7.03 8.53 3.63
C PRO A 86 5.96 9.63 3.44
N GLU A 87 4.86 9.35 2.74
CA GLU A 87 3.81 10.33 2.47
C GLU A 87 3.06 10.71 3.74
N ILE A 88 2.53 11.95 3.79
CA ILE A 88 1.70 12.40 4.92
C ILE A 88 0.39 11.61 4.97
N ASN A 89 -0.26 11.42 3.81
CA ASN A 89 -1.57 10.77 3.67
C ASN A 89 -1.52 9.69 2.58
N PRO A 90 -0.90 8.52 2.84
CA PRO A 90 -0.75 7.50 1.82
C PRO A 90 -2.06 6.76 1.53
N GLN A 91 -2.20 6.33 0.28
CA GLN A 91 -3.15 5.29 -0.10
C GLN A 91 -2.41 3.96 -0.21
N TYR A 92 -2.89 2.92 0.46
CA TYR A 92 -2.24 1.61 0.47
C TYR A 92 -3.18 0.49 0.09
N LYS A 93 -2.70 -0.42 -0.77
CA LYS A 93 -3.44 -1.57 -1.28
C LYS A 93 -2.89 -2.84 -0.63
N TYR A 94 -3.74 -3.55 0.10
CA TYR A 94 -3.41 -4.83 0.69
C TYR A 94 -3.65 -5.95 -0.32
N ARG A 95 -2.89 -7.04 -0.20
CA ARG A 95 -3.11 -8.24 -1.04
C ARG A 95 -4.30 -9.08 -0.59
N LYS A 96 -4.61 -9.04 0.71
CA LYS A 96 -5.70 -9.80 1.34
C LYS A 96 -6.34 -8.93 2.41
N GLY A 97 -7.61 -9.16 2.71
CA GLY A 97 -8.20 -8.62 3.94
C GLY A 97 -7.64 -9.30 5.19
N GLY A 98 -7.80 -8.63 6.31
CA GLY A 98 -7.26 -9.06 7.60
C GLY A 98 -7.08 -7.88 8.54
N VAL A 99 -6.60 -8.19 9.74
CA VAL A 99 -6.30 -7.18 10.76
C VAL A 99 -4.80 -6.92 10.77
N TYR A 100 -4.41 -5.66 10.58
CA TYR A 100 -3.02 -5.23 10.47
C TYR A 100 -2.65 -4.22 11.57
N ASN A 101 -1.44 -4.35 12.12
CA ASN A 101 -0.86 -3.38 13.04
C ASN A 101 -0.18 -2.25 12.26
N VAL A 102 -0.93 -1.21 11.91
CA VAL A 102 -0.41 -0.08 11.15
C VAL A 102 0.28 0.89 12.10
N THR A 103 1.53 1.22 11.79
CA THR A 103 2.35 2.13 12.59
C THR A 103 2.69 3.38 11.80
N LEU A 104 2.43 4.55 12.40
CA LEU A 104 2.90 5.85 11.93
C LEU A 104 3.99 6.33 12.89
N THR A 105 5.20 6.46 12.37
CA THR A 105 6.33 7.11 13.04
C THR A 105 6.46 8.53 12.51
N THR A 106 6.51 9.52 13.40
CA THR A 106 6.73 10.92 13.04
C THR A 106 7.97 11.47 13.71
N VAL A 107 8.59 12.46 13.08
CA VAL A 107 9.72 13.21 13.66
C VAL A 107 9.36 14.68 13.71
N GLY A 108 9.51 15.27 14.89
CA GLY A 108 9.34 16.68 15.21
C GLY A 108 10.65 17.32 15.64
N THR A 109 10.65 18.64 15.84
CA THR A 109 11.89 19.41 16.03
C THR A 109 12.70 18.93 17.23
N ASN A 110 12.03 18.44 18.28
CA ASN A 110 12.68 17.99 19.51
C ASN A 110 12.45 16.51 19.82
N GLY A 111 12.30 15.65 18.80
CA GLY A 111 12.21 14.20 18.97
C GLY A 111 11.19 13.52 18.07
N ASN A 112 11.15 12.20 18.14
CA ASN A 112 10.23 11.35 17.38
C ASN A 112 9.15 10.74 18.27
N ASN A 113 8.06 10.33 17.64
CA ASN A 113 6.96 9.62 18.27
C ASN A 113 6.42 8.56 17.30
N ALA A 114 5.77 7.55 17.83
CA ALA A 114 5.15 6.50 17.04
C ALA A 114 3.82 6.07 17.66
N ILE A 115 2.84 5.80 16.81
CA ILE A 115 1.56 5.23 17.21
C ILE A 115 1.23 4.03 16.34
N THR A 116 0.68 3.00 16.95
CA THR A 116 0.21 1.79 16.27
C THR A 116 -1.28 1.63 16.50
N LYS A 117 -2.06 1.43 15.43
CA LYS A 117 -3.50 1.14 15.51
C LYS A 117 -3.81 -0.13 14.73
N LEU A 118 -4.78 -0.91 15.25
CA LEU A 118 -5.35 -2.03 14.53
C LEU A 118 -6.24 -1.50 13.40
N VAL A 119 -5.95 -1.90 12.17
CA VAL A 119 -6.74 -1.59 10.99
C VAL A 119 -7.34 -2.89 10.47
N ASN A 120 -8.67 -2.97 10.51
CA ASN A 120 -9.40 -4.09 9.92
C ASN A 120 -9.64 -3.79 8.43
N VAL A 121 -8.96 -4.50 7.56
CA VAL A 121 -9.08 -4.40 6.11
C VAL A 121 -10.07 -5.47 5.64
N THR A 122 -11.22 -5.07 5.11
CA THR A 122 -12.17 -6.06 4.61
C THR A 122 -11.64 -6.76 3.36
N ASP A 123 -11.87 -8.06 3.27
CA ASP A 123 -11.56 -8.85 2.07
C ASP A 123 -12.69 -8.75 1.03
N ALA A 124 -12.50 -9.46 -0.09
CA ALA A 124 -13.48 -9.58 -1.14
C ALA A 124 -14.81 -10.15 -0.63
N CYS A 125 -14.78 -11.05 0.36
CA CYS A 125 -15.97 -11.74 0.81
C CYS A 125 -16.91 -10.91 1.69
N SER A 126 -16.48 -9.72 2.09
CA SER A 126 -17.37 -8.73 2.70
C SER A 126 -18.27 -8.03 1.68
N ASN A 127 -18.06 -8.26 0.38
CA ASN A 127 -18.92 -7.79 -0.70
C ASN A 127 -19.86 -8.91 -1.17
N ASP A 128 -21.16 -8.59 -1.26
CA ASP A 128 -22.24 -9.54 -1.54
C ASP A 128 -22.11 -10.22 -2.90
N PHE A 129 -21.55 -9.54 -3.90
CA PHE A 129 -21.32 -10.12 -5.21
C PHE A 129 -20.24 -11.21 -5.14
N PHE A 130 -19.10 -10.90 -4.50
CA PHE A 130 -18.00 -11.87 -4.38
C PHE A 130 -18.35 -13.03 -3.45
N SER A 131 -19.07 -12.79 -2.36
CA SER A 131 -19.49 -13.87 -1.45
C SER A 131 -20.41 -14.87 -2.16
N LYS A 132 -21.34 -14.39 -2.99
CA LYS A 132 -22.14 -15.25 -3.85
C LYS A 132 -21.28 -15.97 -4.87
N LEU A 133 -20.50 -15.24 -5.66
CA LEU A 133 -19.73 -15.79 -6.78
C LEU A 133 -18.68 -16.83 -6.36
N THR A 134 -18.02 -16.64 -5.23
CA THR A 134 -16.85 -17.43 -4.80
C THR A 134 -17.10 -18.29 -3.57
N ASN A 135 -18.26 -18.16 -2.91
CA ASN A 135 -18.55 -18.80 -1.63
C ASN A 135 -17.43 -18.60 -0.57
N CYS A 136 -16.72 -17.47 -0.62
CA CYS A 136 -15.55 -17.15 0.21
C CYS A 136 -14.36 -18.11 0.13
N ALA A 137 -14.34 -19.00 -0.86
CA ALA A 137 -13.23 -19.88 -1.13
C ALA A 137 -13.18 -20.14 -2.63
N ILE A 138 -14.02 -21.07 -3.09
CA ILE A 138 -14.20 -21.45 -4.48
C ILE A 138 -15.70 -21.60 -4.72
N GLY A 139 -16.23 -20.85 -5.68
CA GLY A 139 -17.59 -21.04 -6.19
C GLY A 139 -17.54 -21.76 -7.52
N GLU A 140 -18.28 -22.85 -7.66
CA GLU A 140 -18.39 -23.62 -8.90
C GLU A 140 -19.77 -23.41 -9.51
N TRP A 141 -19.80 -23.17 -10.82
CA TRP A 141 -20.99 -22.81 -11.57
C TRP A 141 -21.05 -23.59 -12.87
N THR A 142 -22.25 -24.03 -13.24
CA THR A 142 -22.57 -24.59 -14.55
C THR A 142 -23.57 -23.70 -15.25
N TRP A 143 -23.78 -23.93 -16.55
CA TRP A 143 -24.89 -23.27 -17.25
C TRP A 143 -26.24 -23.65 -16.61
N SER A 144 -27.12 -22.67 -16.46
CA SER A 144 -28.51 -22.88 -16.06
C SER A 144 -29.43 -21.93 -16.81
N THR A 145 -30.64 -22.39 -17.12
CA THR A 145 -31.74 -21.58 -17.65
C THR A 145 -32.67 -21.08 -16.55
N ASP A 146 -32.37 -21.37 -15.28
CA ASP A 146 -33.19 -20.99 -14.14
C ASP A 146 -33.24 -19.45 -14.00
N GLY A 147 -34.37 -18.95 -13.49
CA GLY A 147 -34.64 -17.52 -13.42
C GLY A 147 -33.69 -16.74 -12.50
N ASP A 148 -33.08 -17.42 -11.53
CA ASP A 148 -32.17 -16.92 -10.49
C ASP A 148 -30.68 -17.15 -10.78
N ALA A 149 -30.35 -17.75 -11.93
CA ALA A 149 -28.96 -17.96 -12.35
C ALA A 149 -28.20 -16.62 -12.56
N ILE A 150 -26.88 -16.65 -12.34
CA ILE A 150 -26.00 -15.52 -12.66
C ILE A 150 -26.01 -15.29 -14.18
N ARG A 151 -26.18 -14.04 -14.61
CA ARG A 151 -26.23 -13.65 -16.02
C ARG A 151 -24.91 -13.03 -16.46
N VAL A 152 -24.37 -13.51 -17.57
CA VAL A 152 -23.22 -12.89 -18.24
C VAL A 152 -23.71 -11.69 -19.06
N LEU A 153 -23.00 -10.57 -19.00
CA LEU A 153 -23.31 -9.39 -19.82
C LEU A 153 -22.35 -9.28 -21.01
N SER A 154 -22.74 -8.52 -22.03
CA SER A 154 -21.85 -8.05 -23.08
C SER A 154 -20.68 -7.24 -22.51
N PRO A 155 -19.54 -7.10 -23.22
CA PRO A 155 -18.34 -6.40 -22.71
C PRO A 155 -18.56 -4.94 -22.28
N ASP A 156 -19.58 -4.28 -22.81
CA ASP A 156 -20.02 -2.91 -22.48
C ASP A 156 -21.10 -2.88 -21.38
N ALA A 157 -21.44 -4.05 -20.82
CA ALA A 157 -22.47 -4.29 -19.84
C ALA A 157 -23.90 -3.89 -20.26
N THR A 158 -24.17 -3.61 -21.53
CA THR A 158 -25.48 -3.09 -21.96
C THR A 158 -26.53 -4.18 -22.16
N GLN A 159 -26.12 -5.41 -22.44
CA GLN A 159 -27.02 -6.51 -22.77
C GLN A 159 -26.64 -7.77 -22.00
N VAL A 160 -27.63 -8.61 -21.68
CA VAL A 160 -27.36 -9.97 -21.22
C VAL A 160 -26.83 -10.75 -22.41
N TYR A 161 -25.64 -11.32 -22.29
CA TYR A 161 -25.10 -12.23 -23.28
C TYR A 161 -25.99 -13.48 -23.33
N PHE A 162 -26.80 -13.56 -24.38
CA PHE A 162 -27.72 -14.67 -24.61
C PHE A 162 -27.14 -15.54 -25.73
N ALA A 163 -26.58 -16.69 -25.36
CA ALA A 163 -26.04 -17.65 -26.33
C ALA A 163 -27.12 -18.56 -26.95
N GLY A 164 -28.41 -18.38 -26.62
CA GLY A 164 -29.44 -19.38 -26.89
C GLY A 164 -29.48 -20.46 -25.80
N ALA A 165 -30.17 -21.57 -26.06
CA ALA A 165 -30.06 -22.76 -25.22
C ALA A 165 -28.60 -23.26 -25.26
N ALA A 166 -28.02 -23.57 -24.10
CA ALA A 166 -26.69 -24.17 -24.05
C ALA A 166 -26.69 -25.42 -24.95
N SER A 167 -25.73 -25.50 -25.87
CA SER A 167 -25.52 -26.74 -26.60
C SER A 167 -25.18 -27.84 -25.59
N GLY A 168 -25.44 -29.10 -25.94
CA GLY A 168 -25.20 -30.22 -25.01
C GLY A 168 -23.79 -30.25 -24.43
N CYS A 169 -22.79 -29.77 -25.17
CA CYS A 169 -21.38 -29.69 -24.74
C CYS A 169 -21.02 -28.47 -23.89
N GLN A 170 -21.94 -27.55 -23.62
CA GLN A 170 -21.71 -26.45 -22.66
C GLN A 170 -22.50 -26.67 -21.37
N ALA A 171 -23.47 -27.57 -21.38
CA ALA A 171 -24.35 -27.80 -20.23
C ALA A 171 -23.58 -28.41 -19.04
N ASP A 172 -22.54 -29.18 -19.32
CA ASP A 172 -21.66 -29.81 -18.34
C ASP A 172 -20.39 -28.99 -18.06
N ASP A 173 -20.16 -27.88 -18.74
CA ASP A 173 -19.01 -27.00 -18.48
C ASP A 173 -19.03 -26.46 -17.04
N VAL A 174 -17.87 -26.44 -16.40
CA VAL A 174 -17.71 -25.92 -15.03
C VAL A 174 -16.84 -24.67 -15.02
N TYR A 175 -17.39 -23.62 -14.43
CA TYR A 175 -16.71 -22.34 -14.16
C TYR A 175 -16.40 -22.24 -12.67
N LYS A 176 -15.15 -22.03 -12.30
CA LYS A 176 -14.76 -21.81 -10.90
C LYS A 176 -14.23 -20.41 -10.70
N PHE A 177 -14.71 -19.74 -9.67
CA PHE A 177 -14.24 -18.42 -9.26
C PHE A 177 -13.67 -18.53 -7.84
N ASN A 178 -12.41 -18.15 -7.69
CA ASN A 178 -11.69 -18.21 -6.43
C ASN A 178 -11.71 -16.84 -5.75
N ALA A 179 -11.70 -16.85 -4.41
CA ALA A 179 -11.66 -15.63 -3.61
C ALA A 179 -10.40 -14.76 -3.80
N ASP A 180 -9.33 -15.33 -4.36
CA ASP A 180 -8.11 -14.60 -4.76
C ASP A 180 -8.24 -13.90 -6.12
N GLY A 181 -9.40 -14.00 -6.76
CA GLY A 181 -9.72 -13.42 -8.06
C GLY A 181 -9.28 -14.27 -9.25
N THR A 182 -8.76 -15.48 -9.04
CA THR A 182 -8.48 -16.43 -10.12
C THR A 182 -9.74 -17.14 -10.59
N PHE A 183 -9.71 -17.61 -11.84
CA PHE A 183 -10.81 -18.35 -12.45
C PHE A 183 -10.29 -19.52 -13.25
N THR A 184 -11.08 -20.60 -13.27
CA THR A 184 -10.83 -21.77 -14.10
C THR A 184 -12.09 -22.15 -14.86
N TYR A 185 -11.89 -22.63 -16.10
CA TYR A 185 -12.94 -23.18 -16.95
C TYR A 185 -12.57 -24.62 -17.28
N GLU A 186 -13.49 -25.55 -17.06
CA GLU A 186 -13.37 -26.96 -17.38
C GLU A 186 -14.45 -27.33 -18.39
N ALA A 187 -14.02 -27.70 -19.60
CA ALA A 187 -14.91 -27.99 -20.74
C ALA A 187 -15.56 -29.40 -20.71
N ASN A 188 -15.19 -30.22 -19.71
CA ASN A 188 -15.69 -31.60 -19.50
C ASN A 188 -15.79 -32.53 -20.72
N GLY A 189 -15.01 -32.26 -21.77
CA GLY A 189 -14.84 -33.14 -22.93
C GLY A 189 -15.10 -32.47 -24.27
N GLN A 190 -15.85 -31.36 -24.33
CA GLN A 190 -16.11 -30.64 -25.58
C GLN A 190 -16.30 -29.13 -25.35
N THR A 191 -16.04 -28.31 -26.35
CA THR A 191 -16.30 -26.86 -26.29
C THR A 191 -17.15 -26.45 -27.48
N LEU A 192 -18.11 -25.54 -27.29
CA LEU A 192 -18.85 -24.95 -28.41
C LEU A 192 -17.93 -24.04 -29.24
N ASP A 193 -17.79 -24.36 -30.52
CA ASP A 193 -16.97 -23.60 -31.46
C ASP A 193 -17.83 -22.83 -32.46
N VAL A 194 -17.86 -21.50 -32.30
CA VAL A 194 -18.58 -20.59 -33.20
C VAL A 194 -17.96 -20.52 -34.60
N GLN A 195 -16.66 -20.79 -34.72
CA GLN A 195 -15.95 -20.80 -36.02
C GLN A 195 -16.21 -22.09 -36.80
N ALA A 196 -16.56 -23.17 -36.11
CA ALA A 196 -16.99 -24.43 -36.69
C ALA A 196 -18.52 -24.53 -36.83
N GLY A 197 -19.20 -23.39 -37.02
CA GLY A 197 -20.64 -23.34 -37.25
C GLY A 197 -21.48 -23.68 -36.01
N TYR A 198 -21.05 -23.24 -34.82
CA TYR A 198 -21.73 -23.51 -33.55
C TYR A 198 -21.85 -25.01 -33.25
N SER A 199 -20.74 -25.74 -33.41
CA SER A 199 -20.68 -27.19 -33.17
C SER A 199 -19.80 -27.55 -31.98
N CYS A 200 -20.08 -28.69 -31.36
CA CYS A 200 -19.29 -29.24 -30.27
C CYS A 200 -17.99 -29.84 -30.80
N GLN A 201 -16.86 -29.25 -30.43
CA GLN A 201 -15.53 -29.67 -30.85
C GLN A 201 -14.75 -30.24 -29.67
N ALA A 202 -13.61 -30.89 -29.95
CA ALA A 202 -12.68 -31.29 -28.90
C ALA A 202 -12.30 -30.09 -28.01
N PRO A 203 -11.95 -30.30 -26.73
CA PRO A 203 -11.65 -29.21 -25.81
C PRO A 203 -10.58 -28.32 -26.40
N LYS A 204 -10.90 -27.04 -26.58
CA LYS A 204 -9.90 -26.06 -26.94
C LYS A 204 -9.13 -25.69 -25.67
N LEU A 205 -7.81 -25.62 -25.78
CA LEU A 205 -6.96 -25.20 -24.66
C LEU A 205 -7.47 -23.86 -24.09
N ASN A 206 -7.57 -23.81 -22.76
CA ASN A 206 -8.06 -22.67 -21.99
C ASN A 206 -7.65 -21.33 -22.61
N ALA A 207 -8.63 -20.49 -22.93
CA ALA A 207 -8.34 -19.09 -23.23
C ALA A 207 -7.55 -18.52 -22.05
N THR A 208 -6.34 -18.03 -22.31
CA THR A 208 -5.42 -17.57 -21.26
C THR A 208 -5.89 -16.30 -20.56
N SER A 209 -6.99 -15.68 -21.01
CA SER A 209 -7.65 -14.54 -20.37
C SER A 209 -9.12 -14.43 -20.77
N PHE A 210 -9.96 -13.99 -19.83
CA PHE A 210 -11.36 -13.59 -20.06
C PHE A 210 -11.69 -12.47 -19.04
N LYS A 211 -12.65 -11.60 -19.36
CA LYS A 211 -12.99 -10.40 -18.56
C LYS A 211 -14.36 -10.58 -17.92
N VAL A 212 -14.42 -10.70 -16.59
CA VAL A 212 -15.67 -10.66 -15.82
C VAL A 212 -15.97 -9.21 -15.49
N VAL A 213 -17.16 -8.73 -15.86
CA VAL A 213 -17.64 -7.40 -15.47
C VAL A 213 -18.87 -7.62 -14.61
N ALA A 214 -18.76 -7.32 -13.32
CA ALA A 214 -19.94 -7.24 -12.47
C ALA A 214 -20.51 -5.82 -12.58
N ARG A 215 -21.84 -5.72 -12.58
CA ARG A 215 -22.55 -4.43 -12.57
C ARG A 215 -22.97 -4.12 -11.15
N THR A 216 -22.60 -2.92 -10.70
CA THR A 216 -23.20 -2.22 -9.55
C THR A 216 -24.63 -1.80 -9.86
#